data_AF-A0A377X9Z7-F1
#
_entry.id   AF-A0A377X9Z7-F1
#
_cell.length_a   1.000
_cell.length_b   1.000
_cell.length_c   1.000
_cell.angle_alpha   90.00
_cell.angle_beta   90.00
_cell.angle_gamma   90.00
#
_symmetry.space_group_name_H-M   'P 1'
#
loop_
_entity.id
_entity.type
_entity.pdbx_description
1 polymer ?
#
loop_
_entity_poly.entity_id
_entity_poly.type
_entity_poly.pdbx_seq_one_letter_code
_entity_poly.pdbx_strand_id
1 'polypeptide(L)'
;MQLNGLENITLPAGISHFTLEVVFSEVWQSDLPVSASSLRLHCVPVINLFTLEADPLTISGLESEYLLRPKRLQDGHTEIYSVDSVTGSGRTGEARYVPFTRFRHQGGMMRRHAPERYYHTRVKRGVTGMHDTWLILGGTAMGG
;
A
#
# COMPACT_ATOMS: atom_id res chain seq x y z
N MET A 1 6.03 -15.61 15.30
CA MET A 1 6.63 -16.85 15.85
C MET A 1 5.99 -18.02 15.14
N GLN A 2 6.79 -19.00 14.71
CA GLN A 2 6.33 -20.19 13.99
C GLN A 2 6.87 -21.42 14.70
N LEU A 3 6.04 -22.45 14.88
CA LEU A 3 6.47 -23.76 15.33
C LEU A 3 6.75 -24.62 14.08
N ASN A 4 8.00 -25.01 13.89
CA ASN A 4 8.46 -25.79 12.74
C ASN A 4 8.65 -27.27 13.12
N GLY A 5 8.67 -28.17 12.14
CA GLY A 5 8.96 -29.59 12.35
C GLY A 5 7.72 -30.46 12.61
N LEU A 6 6.53 -29.85 12.69
CA LEU A 6 5.26 -30.58 12.84
C LEU A 6 4.95 -31.48 11.63
N GLU A 7 5.50 -31.14 10.46
CA GLU A 7 5.39 -31.95 9.24
C GLU A 7 5.98 -33.36 9.37
N ASN A 8 6.82 -33.61 10.37
CA ASN A 8 7.43 -34.92 10.63
C ASN A 8 6.65 -35.76 11.68
N ILE A 9 5.53 -35.24 12.18
CA ILE A 9 4.73 -35.90 13.23
C ILE A 9 3.49 -36.55 12.59
N THR A 10 3.27 -37.83 12.89
CA THR A 10 2.03 -38.52 12.49
C THR A 10 1.07 -38.58 13.67
N LEU A 11 -0.09 -37.94 13.55
CA LEU A 11 -1.15 -38.00 14.54
C LEU A 11 -2.15 -39.12 14.20
N PRO A 12 -2.65 -39.89 15.18
CA PRO A 12 -3.70 -40.87 14.93
C PRO A 12 -4.97 -40.24 14.33
N ALA A 13 -5.60 -40.94 13.41
CA ALA A 13 -6.86 -40.48 12.82
C ALA A 13 -7.98 -40.41 13.88
N GLY A 14 -8.86 -39.42 13.75
CA GLY A 14 -10.06 -39.29 14.59
C GLY A 14 -9.86 -38.59 15.93
N ILE A 15 -8.65 -38.11 16.26
CA ILE A 15 -8.46 -37.27 17.44
C ILE A 15 -8.99 -35.86 17.19
N SER A 16 -9.66 -35.28 18.20
CA SER A 16 -10.13 -33.89 18.16
C SER A 16 -9.17 -32.91 18.82
N HIS A 17 -8.26 -33.40 19.66
CA HIS A 17 -7.32 -32.61 20.43
C HIS A 17 -6.02 -33.39 20.67
N PHE A 18 -4.92 -32.65 20.84
CA PHE A 18 -3.64 -33.15 21.34
C PHE A 18 -2.96 -32.06 22.16
N THR A 19 -1.97 -32.44 22.96
CA THR A 19 -1.22 -31.51 23.81
C THR A 19 0.23 -31.45 23.34
N LEU A 20 0.78 -30.23 23.29
CA LEU A 20 2.21 -30.01 23.11
C LEU A 20 2.79 -29.47 24.41
N GLU A 21 3.79 -30.15 24.96
CA GLU A 21 4.55 -29.67 26.11
C GLU A 21 5.81 -28.95 25.62
N VAL A 22 5.97 -27.69 26.01
CA VAL A 22 7.15 -26.88 25.65
C VAL A 22 8.08 -26.85 26.86
N VAL A 23 9.24 -27.48 26.74
CA VAL A 23 10.25 -27.57 27.81
C VAL A 23 11.33 -26.52 27.58
N PHE A 24 11.56 -25.67 28.58
CA PHE A 24 12.58 -24.61 28.55
C PHE A 24 13.82 -25.04 29.34
N SER A 25 14.99 -24.54 28.94
CA SER A 25 16.26 -24.74 29.65
C SER A 25 16.47 -23.76 30.80
N GLU A 26 15.60 -22.76 30.94
CA GLU A 26 15.65 -21.73 31.97
C GLU A 26 14.35 -21.72 32.79
N VAL A 27 14.45 -21.22 34.03
CA VAL A 27 13.30 -21.08 34.93
C VAL A 27 12.41 -19.94 34.43
N TRP A 28 11.11 -20.21 34.26
CA TRP A 28 10.13 -19.20 33.91
C TRP A 28 9.99 -18.14 35.03
N GLN A 29 9.91 -16.87 34.65
CA GLN A 29 9.71 -15.77 35.60
C GLN A 29 8.29 -15.83 36.19
N SER A 30 8.19 -16.01 37.51
CA SER A 30 6.91 -16.26 38.19
C SER A 30 5.96 -15.06 38.21
N ASP A 31 6.46 -13.86 37.93
CA ASP A 31 5.70 -12.62 37.80
C ASP A 31 5.11 -12.39 36.39
N LEU A 32 5.40 -13.28 35.43
CA LEU A 32 4.78 -13.27 34.11
C LEU A 32 3.55 -14.20 34.06
N PRO A 33 2.31 -13.66 34.11
CA PRO A 33 1.11 -14.47 34.08
C PRO A 33 0.91 -15.11 32.69
N VAL A 34 0.59 -16.40 32.68
CA VAL A 34 0.21 -17.15 31.48
C VAL A 34 -1.28 -17.48 31.57
N SER A 35 -2.01 -17.30 30.46
CA SER A 35 -3.44 -17.61 30.38
C SER A 35 -3.78 -18.32 29.07
N ALA A 36 -4.98 -18.90 28.99
CA ALA A 36 -5.49 -19.48 27.75
C ALA A 36 -5.60 -18.47 26.58
N SER A 37 -5.52 -17.16 26.87
CA SER A 37 -5.54 -16.09 25.86
C SER A 37 -4.15 -15.62 25.40
N SER A 38 -3.08 -16.10 26.05
CA SER A 38 -1.70 -15.69 25.76
C SER A 38 -1.20 -16.18 24.40
N LEU A 39 -1.82 -17.23 23.86
CA LEU A 39 -1.52 -17.77 22.53
C LEU A 39 -2.81 -17.89 21.73
N ARG A 40 -2.79 -17.37 20.51
CA ARG A 40 -3.90 -17.47 19.56
C ARG A 40 -3.38 -17.86 18.20
N LEU A 41 -4.07 -18.80 17.57
CA LEU A 41 -3.90 -19.11 16.16
C LEU A 41 -4.86 -18.25 15.33
N HIS A 42 -4.62 -18.16 14.03
CA HIS A 42 -5.49 -17.43 13.10
C HIS A 42 -5.62 -15.93 13.39
N CYS A 43 -4.58 -15.32 13.97
CA CYS A 43 -4.49 -13.88 14.13
C CYS A 43 -3.44 -13.32 13.17
N VAL A 44 -3.82 -12.28 12.43
CA VAL A 44 -2.92 -11.48 11.60
C VAL A 44 -3.18 -10.00 11.86
N PRO A 45 -2.15 -9.14 11.85
CA PRO A 45 -2.38 -7.71 11.92
C PRO A 45 -3.13 -7.25 10.65
N VAL A 46 -4.04 -6.29 10.82
CA VAL A 46 -4.76 -5.67 9.71
C VAL A 46 -4.42 -4.19 9.64
N ILE A 47 -4.42 -3.63 8.42
CA ILE A 47 -4.21 -2.21 8.17
C ILE A 47 -5.50 -1.66 7.57
N ASN A 48 -5.94 -0.49 8.05
CA ASN A 48 -7.16 0.18 7.57
C ASN A 48 -6.88 0.94 6.25
N LEU A 49 -6.90 0.22 5.13
CA LEU A 49 -6.82 0.79 3.77
C LEU A 49 -8.10 0.45 3.01
N PHE A 50 -8.60 1.41 2.24
CA PHE A 50 -9.76 1.25 1.38
C PHE A 50 -9.53 1.99 0.06
N THR A 51 -10.13 1.49 -1.01
CA THR A 51 -10.00 2.07 -2.34
C THR A 51 -10.91 3.28 -2.48
N LEU A 52 -10.35 4.38 -2.99
CA LEU A 52 -11.08 5.59 -3.33
C LEU A 52 -10.69 6.08 -4.71
N GLU A 53 -11.63 6.73 -5.39
CA GLU A 53 -11.33 7.60 -6.53
C GLU A 53 -10.96 8.99 -6.03
N ALA A 54 -10.13 9.70 -6.80
CA ALA A 54 -9.97 11.14 -6.64
C ALA A 54 -11.04 11.89 -7.45
N ASP A 55 -11.33 13.14 -7.08
CA ASP A 55 -12.09 14.03 -7.93
C ASP A 55 -11.39 14.18 -9.30
N PRO A 56 -12.14 14.21 -10.41
CA PRO A 56 -11.57 14.27 -11.74
C PRO A 56 -10.81 15.60 -11.94
N LEU A 57 -9.58 15.51 -12.44
CA LEU A 57 -8.73 16.66 -12.75
C LEU A 57 -8.86 17.06 -14.22
N THR A 58 -9.07 18.34 -14.48
CA THR A 58 -8.93 18.90 -15.83
C THR A 58 -7.49 19.36 -16.03
N ILE A 59 -6.77 18.70 -16.93
CA ILE A 59 -5.37 18.99 -17.23
C ILE A 59 -5.30 20.12 -18.26
N SER A 60 -4.86 21.31 -17.85
CA SER A 60 -4.77 22.50 -18.71
C SER A 60 -3.38 22.69 -19.33
N GLY A 61 -2.35 21.99 -18.82
CA GLY A 61 -0.95 22.17 -19.24
C GLY A 61 -0.26 23.43 -18.71
N LEU A 62 -1.00 24.32 -18.04
CA LEU A 62 -0.46 25.52 -17.40
C LEU A 62 0.16 25.20 -16.02
N GLU A 63 -0.35 24.16 -15.37
CA GLU A 63 0.11 23.70 -14.06
C GLU A 63 1.06 22.50 -14.21
N SER A 64 2.12 22.49 -13.41
CA SER A 64 3.11 21.41 -13.36
C SER A 64 2.79 20.33 -12.33
N GLU A 65 2.03 20.66 -11.28
CA GLU A 65 1.57 19.74 -10.24
C GLU A 65 0.07 19.98 -10.00
N TYR A 66 -0.71 18.92 -9.81
CA TYR A 66 -2.17 18.95 -9.61
C TYR A 66 -2.51 18.37 -8.24
N LEU A 67 -3.26 19.11 -7.41
CA LEU A 67 -3.64 18.62 -6.07
C LEU A 67 -4.73 17.56 -6.17
N LEU A 68 -4.48 16.38 -5.58
CA LEU A 68 -5.47 15.32 -5.50
C LEU A 68 -6.39 15.53 -4.30
N ARG A 69 -7.69 15.40 -4.54
CA ARG A 69 -8.72 15.35 -3.51
C ARG A 69 -9.48 14.04 -3.61
N PRO A 70 -9.60 13.25 -2.52
CA PRO A 70 -10.39 12.03 -2.54
C PRO A 70 -11.87 12.38 -2.76
N LYS A 71 -12.52 11.66 -3.66
CA LYS A 71 -13.92 11.87 -4.05
C LYS A 71 -14.83 11.56 -2.87
N ARG A 72 -15.53 12.60 -2.39
CA ARG A 72 -16.56 12.56 -1.34
C ARG A 72 -16.19 11.76 -0.09
N LEU A 73 -15.27 12.33 0.69
CA LEU A 73 -15.20 12.05 2.12
C LEU A 73 -14.88 13.34 2.87
N GLN A 74 -15.91 14.16 3.14
CA GLN A 74 -15.80 15.27 4.10
C GLN A 74 -15.93 14.73 5.54
N ASP A 75 -15.21 13.65 5.85
CA ASP A 75 -15.14 13.12 7.22
C ASP A 75 -14.01 13.78 8.04
N GLY A 76 -13.06 14.44 7.36
CA GLY A 76 -11.89 15.04 8.00
C GLY A 76 -10.86 14.03 8.52
N HIS A 77 -11.03 12.74 8.21
CA HIS A 77 -10.22 11.65 8.74
C HIS A 77 -9.53 10.83 7.65
N THR A 78 -9.84 11.08 6.39
CA THR A 78 -9.29 10.33 5.26
C THR A 78 -8.09 11.01 4.62
N GLU A 79 -7.01 10.24 4.47
CA GLU A 79 -5.78 10.65 3.79
C GLU A 79 -5.48 9.72 2.61
N ILE A 80 -4.88 10.28 1.57
CA ILE A 80 -4.38 9.49 0.43
C ILE A 80 -3.10 8.78 0.88
N TYR A 81 -3.14 7.45 0.96
CA TYR A 81 -1.97 6.61 1.26
C TYR A 81 -1.07 6.43 0.03
N SER A 82 -1.65 6.06 -1.10
CA SER A 82 -0.97 5.85 -2.38
C SER A 82 -1.88 6.18 -3.56
N VAL A 83 -1.29 6.44 -4.72
CA VAL A 83 -1.99 6.51 -6.01
C VAL A 83 -1.65 5.28 -6.81
N ASP A 84 -2.58 4.33 -6.85
CA ASP A 84 -2.34 3.00 -7.44
C ASP A 84 -2.42 3.02 -8.98
N SER A 85 -3.25 3.89 -9.55
CA SER A 85 -3.37 4.07 -10.99
C SER A 85 -3.81 5.48 -11.37
N VAL A 86 -3.42 5.92 -12.56
CA VAL A 86 -3.83 7.20 -13.14
C VAL A 86 -4.27 6.96 -14.57
N THR A 87 -5.54 7.26 -14.83
CA THR A 87 -6.16 7.21 -16.14
C THR A 87 -6.79 8.54 -16.49
N GLY A 88 -6.79 8.88 -17.77
CA GLY A 88 -7.47 10.06 -18.30
C GLY A 88 -8.32 9.70 -19.51
N SER A 89 -9.15 10.64 -19.92
CA SER A 89 -9.93 10.57 -21.15
C SER A 89 -9.72 11.85 -21.95
N GLY A 90 -9.28 11.73 -23.19
CA GLY A 90 -9.03 12.87 -24.09
C GLY A 90 -9.58 12.64 -25.49
N ARG A 91 -9.31 13.58 -26.40
CA ARG A 91 -9.74 13.50 -27.81
C ARG A 91 -9.26 12.24 -28.53
N THR A 92 -8.11 11.71 -28.13
CA THR A 92 -7.50 10.50 -28.70
C THR A 92 -7.90 9.21 -27.98
N GLY A 93 -8.85 9.26 -27.05
CA GLY A 93 -9.35 8.11 -26.29
C GLY A 93 -8.81 8.04 -24.85
N GLU A 94 -8.81 6.83 -24.29
CA GLU A 94 -8.32 6.56 -22.94
C GLU A 94 -6.80 6.78 -22.85
N ALA A 95 -6.36 7.45 -21.80
CA ALA A 95 -4.97 7.70 -21.47
C ALA A 95 -4.59 6.92 -20.23
N ARG A 96 -3.56 6.06 -20.31
CA ARG A 96 -2.99 5.39 -19.14
C ARG A 96 -1.61 5.93 -18.84
N TYR A 97 -1.35 6.25 -17.57
CA TYR A 97 -0.05 6.73 -17.12
C TYR A 97 0.67 5.65 -16.33
N VAL A 98 1.97 5.52 -16.56
CA VAL A 98 2.83 4.57 -15.84
C VAL A 98 3.51 5.28 -14.66
N PRO A 99 3.61 4.69 -13.46
CA PRO A 99 4.35 5.31 -12.36
C PRO A 99 5.83 5.50 -12.73
N PHE A 100 6.35 6.71 -12.53
CA PHE A 100 7.73 7.08 -12.86
C PHE A 100 8.77 6.19 -12.17
N THR A 101 8.47 5.72 -10.96
CA THR A 101 9.33 4.82 -10.18
C THR A 101 9.63 3.50 -10.91
N ARG A 102 8.72 3.00 -11.76
CA ARG A 102 8.89 1.71 -12.46
C ARG A 102 10.11 1.67 -13.39
N PHE A 103 10.53 2.80 -13.94
CA PHE A 103 11.66 2.88 -14.87
C PHE A 103 12.81 3.75 -14.33
N ARG A 104 12.66 4.33 -13.13
CA ARG A 104 13.72 5.12 -12.48
C ARG A 104 14.96 4.28 -12.15
N HIS A 105 14.77 3.00 -11.81
CA HIS A 105 15.85 2.11 -11.37
C HIS A 105 16.67 1.49 -12.52
N GLN A 106 16.28 1.71 -13.77
CA GLN A 106 16.97 1.15 -14.95
C GLN A 106 18.17 2.00 -15.44
N GLY A 107 18.77 2.82 -14.57
CA GLY A 107 20.11 3.36 -14.78
C GLY A 107 20.31 4.21 -16.05
N GLY A 108 19.88 5.47 -16.00
CA GLY A 108 20.66 6.54 -16.65
C GLY A 108 20.73 6.56 -18.19
N MET A 109 19.61 6.48 -18.91
CA MET A 109 19.46 7.06 -20.27
C MET A 109 18.02 7.58 -20.46
N MET A 110 17.71 8.68 -19.77
CA MET A 110 16.34 9.16 -19.45
C MET A 110 15.44 9.63 -20.60
N ARG A 111 15.89 9.64 -21.86
CA ARG A 111 15.05 10.13 -22.98
C ARG A 111 14.52 9.05 -23.92
N ARG A 112 15.17 7.88 -24.02
CA ARG A 112 14.80 6.87 -25.04
C ARG A 112 13.84 5.79 -24.54
N HIS A 113 13.76 5.58 -23.22
CA HIS A 113 12.93 4.51 -22.61
C HIS A 113 11.84 5.05 -21.69
N ALA A 114 11.70 6.37 -21.55
CA ALA A 114 10.60 6.94 -20.80
C ALA A 114 9.28 6.61 -21.53
N PRO A 115 8.26 6.07 -20.84
CA PRO A 115 6.95 5.90 -21.43
C PRO A 115 6.40 7.22 -21.96
N GLU A 116 5.56 7.13 -22.99
CA GLU A 116 4.89 8.29 -23.59
C GLU A 116 4.08 9.10 -22.57
N ARG A 117 3.58 8.43 -21.52
CA ARG A 117 2.82 9.01 -20.40
C ARG A 117 3.25 8.37 -19.09
N TYR A 118 3.72 9.19 -18.15
CA TYR A 118 4.07 8.75 -16.81
C TYR A 118 3.60 9.73 -15.75
N TYR A 119 3.51 9.26 -14.51
CA TYR A 119 3.16 10.11 -13.37
C TYR A 119 4.08 9.93 -12.18
N HIS A 120 4.16 10.96 -11.34
CA HIS A 120 4.82 10.93 -10.04
C HIS A 120 3.91 11.60 -9.00
N THR A 121 4.01 11.18 -7.74
CA THR A 121 3.26 11.78 -6.64
C THR A 121 4.19 12.45 -5.63
N ARG A 122 3.85 13.63 -5.15
CA ARG A 122 4.56 14.30 -4.04
C ARG A 122 3.62 14.48 -2.87
N VAL A 123 4.11 14.16 -1.68
CA VAL A 123 3.37 14.35 -0.43
C VAL A 123 3.98 15.51 0.33
N LYS A 124 3.16 16.46 0.76
CA LYS A 124 3.56 17.62 1.58
C LYS A 124 2.64 17.68 2.80
N ARG A 125 3.16 18.11 3.95
CA ARG A 125 2.30 18.39 5.11
C ARG A 125 1.46 19.64 4.80
N GLY A 126 0.15 19.50 4.92
CA GLY A 126 -0.82 20.57 4.81
C GLY A 126 -0.93 21.37 6.11
N VAL A 127 -1.69 22.47 6.06
CA VAL A 127 -1.86 23.41 7.18
C VAL A 127 -2.63 22.84 8.36
N THR A 128 -3.40 21.77 8.15
CA THR A 128 -4.17 21.07 9.19
C THR A 128 -3.39 19.96 9.88
N GLY A 129 -2.13 19.71 9.47
CA GLY A 129 -1.33 18.57 9.90
C GLY A 129 -1.53 17.31 9.06
N MET A 130 -2.59 17.24 8.25
CA MET A 130 -2.82 16.17 7.27
C MET A 130 -1.91 16.31 6.05
N HIS A 131 -1.75 15.23 5.28
CA HIS A 131 -0.93 15.24 4.08
C HIS A 131 -1.70 15.66 2.82
N ASP A 132 -1.17 16.64 2.09
CA ASP A 132 -1.61 16.95 0.72
C ASP A 132 -0.81 16.12 -0.28
N THR A 133 -1.52 15.46 -1.21
CA THR A 133 -0.91 14.65 -2.27
C THR A 133 -1.06 15.35 -3.62
N TRP A 134 0.07 15.56 -4.29
CA TRP A 134 0.16 16.23 -5.59
C TRP A 134 0.52 15.22 -6.67
N LEU A 135 -0.21 15.27 -7.78
CA LEU A 135 0.02 14.50 -8.99
C LEU A 135 0.82 15.31 -10.00
N ILE A 136 1.86 14.70 -10.55
CA ILE A 136 2.70 15.28 -11.61
C ILE A 136 2.61 14.37 -12.81
N LEU A 137 2.27 14.93 -13.96
CA LEU A 137 2.15 14.21 -15.22
C LEU A 137 3.32 14.60 -16.14
N GLY A 138 3.89 13.63 -16.84
CA GLY A 138 4.98 13.86 -17.78
C GLY A 138 4.95 12.88 -18.95
N GLY A 139 5.80 13.15 -19.94
CA GLY A 139 5.88 12.40 -21.20
C GLY A 139 5.57 13.28 -22.42
N THR A 140 5.79 12.73 -23.61
CA THR A 140 5.75 13.46 -24.88
C THR A 140 4.34 13.68 -25.44
N ALA A 141 3.32 12.99 -24.91
CA ALA A 141 1.93 13.09 -25.38
C ALA A 141 1.04 14.04 -24.56
N MET A 142 1.64 14.96 -23.81
CA MET A 142 0.93 16.01 -23.04
C MET A 142 0.53 17.23 -23.91
N GLY A 143 0.94 17.27 -25.18
CA GLY A 143 0.56 18.32 -26.14
C GLY A 143 -0.42 17.78 -27.17
N GLY A 144 -1.70 18.11 -27.03
CA GLY A 144 -2.76 17.82 -27.99
C GLY A 144 -4.01 18.64 -27.70
#